data_AF-G0QC92-F1
#
_entry.id   AF-G0QC92-F1
#
_cell.length_a   1.000
_cell.length_b   1.000
_cell.length_c   1.000
_cell.angle_alpha   90.00
_cell.angle_beta   90.00
_cell.angle_gamma   90.00
#
_symmetry.space_group_name_H-M   'P 1'
#
loop_
_entity.id
_entity.type
_entity.pdbx_description
1 polymer ?
#
loop_
_entity_poly.entity_id
_entity_poly.type
_entity_poly.pdbx_seq_one_letter_code
_entity_poly.pdbx_strand_id
1 'polypeptide(L)'
;MKAPICNICLKTEDQLCSHCQNKLDDGKITDKEVEVSRILYELSDNNPSLQDSEIVQVLDADRVLVVVTSEGDGAKVVGKRGRVVKKLAEQVDKSIRVVEQASEDREVIKGLLSPGEIESINKVYTPDGTSRKVVVDEEYKQKINLSVDELEQFMEDITGTGYTISFEEV
;
A
#
# COMPACT_ATOMS: atom_id res chain seq x y z
N MET A 1 10.12 6.66 13.23
CA MET A 1 9.37 6.03 12.12
C MET A 1 10.29 5.01 11.50
N LYS A 2 9.78 3.85 11.11
CA LYS A 2 10.51 2.89 10.26
C LYS A 2 9.95 2.95 8.83
N ALA A 3 10.80 2.72 7.85
CA ALA A 3 10.46 2.82 6.43
C ALA A 3 11.30 1.84 5.60
N PRO A 4 10.98 1.64 4.31
CA PRO A 4 11.77 0.83 3.38
C PRO A 4 13.27 1.20 3.30
N ILE A 5 13.58 2.49 3.52
CA ILE A 5 14.94 3.03 3.61
C ILE A 5 15.42 3.28 5.04
N CYS A 6 16.74 3.31 5.24
CA CYS A 6 17.32 3.47 6.58
C CYS A 6 17.15 4.89 7.13
N ASN A 7 17.22 5.02 8.47
CA ASN A 7 17.07 6.30 9.19
C ASN A 7 18.04 7.41 8.75
N ILE A 8 19.19 7.06 8.19
CA ILE A 8 20.14 8.05 7.67
C ILE A 8 19.62 8.62 6.35
N CYS A 9 19.16 7.76 5.44
CA CYS A 9 18.64 8.14 4.12
C CYS A 9 17.29 8.89 4.20
N LEU A 10 16.51 8.66 5.27
CA LEU A 10 15.31 9.46 5.56
C LEU A 10 15.65 10.94 5.83
N LYS A 11 16.82 11.20 6.42
CA LYS A 11 17.25 12.53 6.88
C LYS A 11 18.08 13.31 5.85
N THR A 12 18.47 12.66 4.76
CA THR A 12 19.37 13.23 3.75
C THR A 12 18.65 13.32 2.42
N GLU A 13 18.75 14.48 1.76
CA GLU A 13 18.07 14.75 0.50
C GLU A 13 18.86 14.21 -0.71
N ASP A 14 20.20 14.17 -0.63
CA ASP A 14 21.07 13.96 -1.79
C ASP A 14 21.13 12.51 -2.29
N GLN A 15 21.74 11.61 -1.51
CA GLN A 15 22.12 10.27 -1.98
C GLN A 15 21.76 9.19 -0.98
N LEU A 16 21.27 8.06 -1.50
CA LEU A 16 21.11 6.86 -0.71
C LEU A 16 22.48 6.33 -0.28
N CYS A 17 22.57 5.77 0.92
CA CYS A 17 23.73 5.00 1.31
C CYS A 17 23.83 3.74 0.44
N SER A 18 25.03 3.15 0.32
CA SER A 18 25.27 1.98 -0.53
C SER A 18 24.29 0.82 -0.27
N HIS A 19 23.83 0.63 0.97
CA HIS A 19 22.83 -0.40 1.28
C HIS A 19 21.45 -0.11 0.68
N CYS A 20 20.96 1.13 0.79
CA CYS A 20 19.67 1.49 0.21
C CYS A 20 19.75 1.61 -1.31
N GLN A 21 20.89 2.07 -1.85
CA GLN A 21 21.13 2.07 -3.29
C GLN A 21 21.09 0.65 -3.86
N ASN A 22 21.76 -0.32 -3.23
CA ASN A 22 21.69 -1.71 -3.67
C ASN A 22 20.26 -2.28 -3.62
N LYS A 23 19.45 -1.91 -2.61
CA LYS A 23 18.03 -2.32 -2.58
C LYS A 23 17.27 -1.76 -3.77
N LEU A 24 17.53 -0.51 -4.15
CA LEU A 24 16.89 0.15 -5.29
C LEU A 24 17.34 -0.51 -6.61
N ASP A 25 18.65 -0.73 -6.77
CA ASP A 25 19.24 -1.36 -7.94
C ASP A 25 18.76 -2.82 -8.13
N ASP A 26 18.57 -3.55 -7.02
CA ASP A 26 18.02 -4.92 -7.01
C ASP A 26 16.50 -4.97 -7.21
N GLY A 27 15.81 -3.81 -7.30
CA GLY A 27 14.35 -3.73 -7.39
C GLY A 27 13.60 -4.14 -6.12
N LYS A 28 14.27 -4.15 -4.95
CA LYS A 28 13.66 -4.45 -3.63
C LYS A 28 12.94 -3.25 -3.03
N ILE A 29 13.24 -2.05 -3.50
CA ILE A 29 12.51 -0.82 -3.23
C ILE A 29 12.44 -0.02 -4.53
N THR A 30 11.46 0.88 -4.65
CA THR A 30 11.29 1.77 -5.80
C THR A 30 11.70 3.22 -5.49
N ASP A 31 11.95 4.02 -6.53
CA ASP A 31 12.18 5.46 -6.36
C ASP A 31 11.00 6.15 -5.66
N LYS A 32 9.77 5.72 -5.97
CA LYS A 32 8.56 6.24 -5.33
C LYS A 32 8.51 5.88 -3.84
N GLU A 33 8.92 4.69 -3.45
CA GLU A 33 9.06 4.32 -2.03
C GLU A 33 10.06 5.20 -1.30
N VAL A 34 11.19 5.54 -1.93
CA VAL A 34 12.19 6.46 -1.36
C VAL A 34 11.59 7.85 -1.18
N GLU A 35 10.95 8.39 -2.22
CA GLU A 35 10.27 9.69 -2.22
C GLU A 35 9.23 9.78 -1.09
N VAL A 36 8.28 8.85 -1.04
CA VAL A 36 7.20 8.82 -0.04
C VAL A 36 7.75 8.63 1.37
N SER A 37 8.78 7.81 1.53
CA SER A 37 9.43 7.62 2.83
C SER A 37 10.00 8.92 3.39
N ARG A 38 10.62 9.74 2.54
CA ARG A 38 11.15 11.06 2.91
C ARG A 38 10.03 12.05 3.25
N ILE A 39 8.99 12.12 2.41
CA ILE A 39 7.82 12.99 2.68
C ILE A 39 7.16 12.62 4.03
N LEU A 40 6.94 11.33 4.28
CA LEU A 40 6.36 10.87 5.56
C LEU A 40 7.29 11.19 6.74
N TYR A 41 8.61 11.10 6.56
CA TYR A 41 9.58 11.46 7.59
C TYR A 41 9.49 12.95 7.95
N GLU A 42 9.45 13.84 6.95
CA GLU A 42 9.27 15.29 7.17
C GLU A 42 7.93 15.60 7.84
N LEU A 43 6.85 14.93 7.43
CA LEU A 43 5.55 15.08 8.06
C LEU A 43 5.55 14.60 9.51
N SER A 44 6.44 13.68 9.90
CA SER A 44 6.52 13.13 11.25
C SER A 44 6.98 14.16 12.29
N ASP A 45 7.70 15.21 11.89
CA ASP A 45 8.13 16.31 12.78
C ASP A 45 6.94 17.03 13.43
N ASN A 46 5.83 17.15 12.69
CA ASN A 46 4.62 17.83 13.14
C ASN A 46 3.46 16.88 13.49
N ASN A 47 3.71 15.57 13.42
CA ASN A 47 2.69 14.53 13.66
C ASN A 47 3.30 13.41 14.53
N PRO A 48 3.28 13.55 15.87
CA PRO A 48 3.92 12.59 16.77
C PRO A 48 3.47 11.15 16.60
N SER A 49 2.20 10.92 16.22
CA SER A 49 1.71 9.56 15.95
C SER A 49 2.49 8.84 14.85
N LEU A 50 2.96 9.57 13.83
CA LEU A 50 3.73 9.03 12.71
C LEU A 50 5.18 8.67 13.10
N GLN A 51 5.69 9.24 14.21
CA GLN A 51 7.04 8.93 14.68
C GLN A 51 7.17 7.48 15.15
N ASP A 52 6.08 6.86 15.60
CA ASP A 52 6.04 5.48 16.08
C ASP A 52 5.34 4.52 15.11
N SER A 53 5.31 4.85 13.81
CA SER A 53 4.78 3.96 12.76
C SER A 53 5.88 3.25 11.98
N GLU A 54 5.51 2.11 11.39
CA GLU A 54 6.31 1.31 10.48
C GLU A 54 5.62 1.22 9.12
N ILE A 55 6.27 1.84 8.12
CA ILE A 55 5.91 1.71 6.71
C ILE A 55 6.65 0.50 6.17
N VAL A 56 5.89 -0.46 5.63
CA VAL A 56 6.42 -1.72 5.12
C VAL A 56 6.82 -1.57 3.65
N GLN A 57 5.93 -0.99 2.84
CA GLN A 57 6.14 -0.77 1.41
C GLN A 57 5.20 0.32 0.89
N VAL A 58 5.49 0.84 -0.30
CA VAL A 58 4.63 1.78 -1.03
C VAL A 58 4.41 1.26 -2.45
N LEU A 59 3.15 1.17 -2.86
CA LEU A 59 2.77 0.72 -4.20
C LEU A 59 2.19 1.91 -4.97
N ASP A 60 2.75 2.18 -6.14
CA ASP A 60 2.40 3.35 -6.95
C ASP A 60 1.52 2.94 -8.13
N ALA A 61 0.24 3.29 -8.06
CA ALA A 61 -0.72 3.13 -9.15
C ALA A 61 -0.95 4.48 -9.85
N ASP A 62 -1.66 4.49 -10.97
CA ASP A 62 -1.83 5.71 -11.78
C ASP A 62 -2.50 6.86 -11.01
N ARG A 63 -3.53 6.53 -10.21
CA ARG A 63 -4.37 7.53 -9.49
C ARG A 63 -4.30 7.44 -7.98
N VAL A 64 -3.82 6.31 -7.47
CA VAL A 64 -3.80 5.97 -6.06
C VAL A 64 -2.38 5.58 -5.68
N LEU A 65 -1.89 6.11 -4.57
CA LEU A 65 -0.67 5.64 -3.94
C LEU A 65 -1.04 4.85 -2.69
N VAL A 66 -0.66 3.58 -2.63
CA VAL A 66 -0.96 2.69 -1.52
C VAL A 66 0.21 2.67 -0.56
N VAL A 67 -0.01 3.09 0.68
CA VAL A 67 0.96 3.01 1.77
C VAL A 67 0.62 1.80 2.62
N VAL A 68 1.51 0.81 2.62
CA VAL A 68 1.35 -0.41 3.42
C VAL A 68 2.09 -0.25 4.74
N THR A 69 1.41 -0.49 5.85
CA THR A 69 1.96 -0.33 7.21
C THR A 69 1.98 -1.67 7.95
N SER A 70 2.72 -1.73 9.05
CA SER A 70 2.52 -2.80 10.03
C SER A 70 1.09 -2.76 10.60
N GLU A 71 0.64 -3.90 11.13
CA GLU A 71 -0.65 -4.02 11.82
C GLU A 71 -0.75 -2.99 12.96
N GLY A 72 -1.85 -2.23 12.99
CA GLY A 72 -2.10 -1.19 14.00
C GLY A 72 -1.43 0.17 13.76
N ASP A 73 -0.63 0.31 12.70
CA ASP A 73 0.04 1.57 12.36
C ASP A 73 -0.71 2.43 11.33
N GLY A 74 -1.75 1.90 10.68
CA GLY A 74 -2.49 2.60 9.64
C GLY A 74 -3.13 3.89 10.15
N ALA A 75 -3.74 3.86 11.34
CA ALA A 75 -4.31 5.06 11.96
C ALA A 75 -3.25 6.15 12.25
N LYS A 76 -2.01 5.76 12.56
CA LYS A 76 -0.89 6.67 12.79
C LYS A 76 -0.49 7.38 11.50
N VAL A 77 -0.48 6.64 10.39
CA VAL A 77 -0.16 7.12 9.03
C VAL A 77 -1.28 7.95 8.43
N VAL A 78 -2.55 7.61 8.69
CA VAL A 78 -3.69 8.48 8.34
C VAL A 78 -3.59 9.82 9.07
N GLY A 79 -3.21 9.77 10.34
CA GLY A 79 -3.08 10.93 11.20
C GLY A 79 -4.43 11.55 11.57
N LYS A 80 -4.41 12.47 12.55
CA LYS A 80 -5.63 13.08 13.09
C LYS A 80 -6.46 13.75 11.98
N ARG A 81 -7.70 13.29 11.77
CA ARG A 81 -8.62 13.76 10.71
C ARG A 81 -8.05 13.65 9.29
N GLY A 82 -7.19 12.65 9.06
CA GLY A 82 -6.56 12.40 7.77
C GLY A 82 -5.48 13.43 7.41
N ARG A 83 -4.94 14.17 8.39
CA ARG A 83 -3.99 15.27 8.12
C ARG A 83 -2.75 14.83 7.36
N VAL A 84 -2.17 13.67 7.73
CA VAL A 84 -0.93 13.19 7.13
C VAL A 84 -1.19 12.75 5.70
N VAL A 85 -2.19 11.90 5.47
CA VAL A 85 -2.55 11.44 4.12
C VAL A 85 -2.99 12.57 3.19
N LYS A 86 -3.63 13.63 3.69
CA LYS A 86 -3.97 14.82 2.89
C LYS A 86 -2.73 15.56 2.41
N LYS A 87 -1.78 15.80 3.32
CA LYS A 87 -0.51 16.46 2.97
C LYS A 87 0.36 15.61 2.06
N LEU A 88 0.32 14.29 2.23
CA LEU A 88 1.01 13.37 1.32
C LEU A 88 0.36 13.44 -0.07
N ALA A 89 -0.98 13.36 -0.15
CA ALA A 89 -1.74 13.47 -1.40
C ALA A 89 -1.40 14.75 -2.18
N GLU A 90 -1.32 15.89 -1.47
CA GLU A 90 -0.95 17.19 -2.05
C GLU A 90 0.45 17.20 -2.66
N GLN A 91 1.40 16.45 -2.09
CA GLN A 91 2.80 16.42 -2.56
C GLN A 91 3.02 15.43 -3.70
N VAL A 92 2.28 14.31 -3.72
CA VAL A 92 2.44 13.27 -4.76
C VAL A 92 1.40 13.37 -5.88
N ASP A 93 0.44 14.30 -5.79
CA ASP A 93 -0.67 14.50 -6.73
C ASP A 93 -1.50 13.22 -6.99
N LYS A 94 -1.68 12.40 -5.96
CA LYS A 94 -2.45 11.14 -6.01
C LYS A 94 -3.31 10.99 -4.77
N SER A 95 -4.42 10.25 -4.91
CA SER A 95 -5.18 9.84 -3.73
C SER A 95 -4.39 8.81 -2.92
N ILE A 96 -4.48 8.84 -1.59
CA ILE A 96 -3.72 7.93 -0.72
C ILE A 96 -4.65 6.88 -0.15
N ARG A 97 -4.26 5.61 -0.29
CA ARG A 97 -4.88 4.49 0.42
C ARG A 97 -3.88 3.91 1.41
N VAL A 98 -4.32 3.72 2.65
CA VAL A 98 -3.50 3.10 3.70
C VAL A 98 -4.03 1.69 3.94
N VAL A 99 -3.13 0.70 3.87
CA VAL A 99 -3.44 -0.71 4.07
C VAL A 99 -2.54 -1.23 5.18
N GLU A 100 -3.13 -1.86 6.20
CA GLU A 100 -2.34 -2.52 7.24
C GLU A 100 -2.02 -3.95 6.80
N GLN A 101 -0.79 -4.41 7.05
CA GLN A 101 -0.52 -5.83 7.03
C GLN A 101 -1.37 -6.54 8.09
N ALA A 102 -1.79 -7.76 7.78
CA ALA A 102 -2.55 -8.60 8.68
C ALA A 102 -2.09 -10.05 8.53
N SER A 103 -2.39 -10.87 9.53
CA SER A 103 -2.15 -12.31 9.48
C SER A 103 -3.04 -13.04 8.46
N GLU A 104 -4.21 -12.47 8.14
CA GLU A 104 -5.15 -12.99 7.17
C GLU A 104 -5.16 -12.13 5.90
N ASP A 105 -4.89 -12.74 4.75
CA ASP A 105 -4.93 -12.08 3.43
C ASP A 105 -6.26 -11.32 3.21
N ARG A 106 -7.37 -11.85 3.71
CA ARG A 106 -8.70 -11.23 3.57
C ARG A 106 -8.74 -9.81 4.13
N GLU A 107 -8.10 -9.55 5.26
CA GLU A 107 -8.10 -8.21 5.89
C GLU A 107 -7.22 -7.22 5.10
N VAL A 108 -6.09 -7.69 4.57
CA VAL A 108 -5.24 -6.90 3.67
C VAL A 108 -6.02 -6.51 2.41
N ILE A 109 -6.64 -7.50 1.76
CA ILE A 109 -7.42 -7.32 0.53
C ILE A 109 -8.58 -6.35 0.78
N LYS A 110 -9.27 -6.47 1.92
CA LYS A 110 -10.35 -5.55 2.31
C LYS A 110 -9.84 -4.12 2.47
N GLY A 111 -8.67 -3.93 3.07
CA GLY A 111 -8.03 -2.62 3.17
C GLY A 111 -7.76 -2.01 1.79
N LEU A 112 -7.24 -2.82 0.86
CA LEU A 112 -6.94 -2.41 -0.52
C LEU A 112 -8.20 -2.06 -1.32
N LEU A 113 -9.28 -2.81 -1.12
CA LEU A 113 -10.56 -2.64 -1.81
C LEU A 113 -11.46 -1.56 -1.22
N SER A 114 -11.12 -0.99 -0.05
CA SER A 114 -11.97 0.01 0.62
C SER A 114 -12.37 1.19 -0.31
N PRO A 115 -13.66 1.51 -0.46
CA PRO A 115 -14.79 1.12 0.39
C PRO A 115 -15.53 -0.16 -0.04
N GLY A 116 -15.03 -0.90 -1.03
CA GLY A 116 -15.63 -2.13 -1.52
C GLY A 116 -15.68 -3.26 -0.51
N GLU A 117 -16.72 -4.08 -0.61
CA GLU A 117 -16.97 -5.23 0.24
C GLU A 117 -16.67 -6.53 -0.51
N ILE A 118 -16.00 -7.46 0.16
CA ILE A 118 -15.66 -8.76 -0.40
C ILE A 118 -16.83 -9.71 -0.17
N GLU A 119 -17.53 -10.04 -1.25
CA GLU A 119 -18.63 -11.00 -1.25
C GLU A 119 -18.12 -12.42 -0.98
N SER A 120 -17.08 -12.83 -1.70
CA SER A 120 -16.46 -14.15 -1.51
C SER A 120 -15.00 -14.20 -1.94
N ILE A 121 -14.26 -15.14 -1.36
CA ILE A 121 -12.92 -15.53 -1.81
C ILE A 121 -12.97 -17.03 -2.07
N ASN A 122 -12.96 -17.41 -3.34
CA ASN A 122 -13.13 -18.79 -3.78
C ASN A 122 -11.80 -19.36 -4.28
N LYS A 123 -11.55 -20.63 -3.98
CA LYS A 123 -10.43 -21.37 -4.56
C LYS A 123 -10.81 -21.87 -5.95
N VAL A 124 -10.09 -21.45 -6.97
CA VAL A 124 -10.28 -21.86 -8.38
C VAL A 124 -9.18 -22.84 -8.75
N TYR A 125 -9.58 -24.00 -9.25
CA TYR A 125 -8.66 -25.03 -9.76
C TYR A 125 -8.46 -24.84 -11.26
N THR A 126 -7.25 -24.49 -11.67
CA THR A 126 -6.84 -24.40 -13.08
C THR A 126 -5.96 -25.59 -13.44
N PRO A 127 -5.81 -25.94 -14.73
CA PRO A 127 -4.86 -26.97 -15.15
C PRO A 127 -3.41 -26.68 -14.68
N ASP A 128 -3.08 -25.39 -14.53
CA ASP A 128 -1.77 -24.90 -14.10
C ASP A 128 -1.61 -24.80 -12.58
N GLY A 129 -2.65 -25.08 -11.79
CA GLY A 129 -2.57 -25.10 -10.34
C GLY A 129 -3.83 -24.60 -9.63
N THR A 130 -3.63 -23.84 -8.55
CA THR A 130 -4.73 -23.22 -7.81
C THR A 130 -4.56 -21.71 -7.79
N SER A 131 -5.60 -20.98 -8.21
CA SER A 131 -5.73 -19.53 -8.01
C SER A 131 -6.84 -19.23 -7.00
N ARG A 132 -6.82 -18.04 -6.39
CA ARG A 132 -7.91 -17.57 -5.52
C ARG A 132 -8.65 -16.43 -6.23
N LYS A 133 -9.97 -16.52 -6.33
CA LYS A 133 -10.83 -15.50 -6.94
C LYS A 133 -11.54 -14.70 -5.86
N VAL A 134 -11.32 -13.39 -5.85
CA VAL A 134 -12.04 -12.41 -5.01
C VAL A 134 -13.22 -11.88 -5.80
N VAL A 135 -14.42 -11.97 -5.24
CA VAL A 135 -15.64 -11.39 -5.82
C VAL A 135 -16.03 -10.17 -5.01
N VAL A 136 -16.29 -9.07 -5.72
CA VAL A 136 -16.68 -7.77 -5.17
C VAL A 136 -17.92 -7.30 -5.92
N ASP A 137 -18.84 -6.62 -5.23
CA ASP A 137 -20.01 -6.04 -5.90
C ASP A 137 -19.56 -4.99 -6.95
N GLU A 138 -20.16 -5.06 -8.15
CA GLU A 138 -19.87 -4.17 -9.25
C GLU A 138 -20.12 -2.68 -8.93
N GLU A 139 -20.97 -2.36 -7.95
CA GLU A 139 -21.22 -0.99 -7.49
C GLU A 139 -19.95 -0.28 -6.98
N TYR A 140 -18.95 -1.05 -6.53
CA TYR A 140 -17.70 -0.52 -5.99
C TYR A 140 -16.62 -0.32 -7.03
N LYS A 141 -16.76 -0.91 -8.24
CA LYS A 141 -15.73 -0.88 -9.30
C LYS A 141 -15.20 0.53 -9.58
N GLN A 142 -16.09 1.51 -9.68
CA GLN A 142 -15.70 2.91 -9.91
C GLN A 142 -15.21 3.65 -8.66
N LYS A 143 -15.55 3.16 -7.46
CA LYS A 143 -15.21 3.80 -6.17
C LYS A 143 -13.80 3.44 -5.69
N ILE A 144 -13.27 2.28 -6.08
CA ILE A 144 -11.97 1.77 -5.62
C ILE A 144 -10.80 2.55 -6.24
N ASN A 145 -10.97 3.12 -7.43
CA ASN A 145 -9.98 3.92 -8.16
C ASN A 145 -8.65 3.19 -8.47
N LEU A 146 -8.68 1.85 -8.48
CA LEU A 146 -7.60 0.99 -8.96
C LEU A 146 -8.17 0.11 -10.09
N SER A 147 -7.36 -0.15 -11.10
CA SER A 147 -7.66 -1.11 -12.16
C SER A 147 -7.60 -2.56 -11.63
N VAL A 148 -8.16 -3.49 -12.41
CA VAL A 148 -8.11 -4.93 -12.09
C VAL A 148 -6.66 -5.39 -11.99
N ASP A 149 -5.82 -5.02 -12.96
CA ASP A 149 -4.42 -5.42 -13.00
C ASP A 149 -3.63 -4.87 -11.79
N GLU A 150 -3.83 -3.59 -11.43
CA GLU A 150 -3.22 -2.99 -10.23
C GLU A 150 -3.68 -3.69 -8.95
N LEU A 151 -4.97 -4.05 -8.85
CA LEU A 151 -5.49 -4.77 -7.68
C LEU A 151 -4.88 -6.17 -7.55
N GLU A 152 -4.85 -6.93 -8.64
CA GLU A 152 -4.28 -8.29 -8.65
C GLU A 152 -2.80 -8.27 -8.32
N GLN A 153 -2.04 -7.36 -8.93
CA GLN A 153 -0.63 -7.15 -8.63
C GLN A 153 -0.41 -6.75 -7.16
N PHE A 154 -1.13 -5.76 -6.66
CA PHE A 154 -0.94 -5.28 -5.28
C PHE A 154 -1.35 -6.31 -4.24
N MET A 155 -2.37 -7.15 -4.51
CA MET A 155 -2.67 -8.28 -3.65
C MET A 155 -1.49 -9.26 -3.59
N GLU A 156 -0.89 -9.61 -4.72
CA GLU A 156 0.28 -10.47 -4.76
C GLU A 156 1.51 -9.85 -4.07
N ASP A 157 1.78 -8.56 -4.31
CA ASP A 157 2.90 -7.84 -3.70
C ASP A 157 2.80 -7.77 -2.16
N ILE A 158 1.59 -7.69 -1.61
CA ILE A 158 1.38 -7.58 -0.15
C ILE A 158 1.26 -8.95 0.52
N THR A 159 0.53 -9.90 -0.09
CA THR A 159 0.22 -11.20 0.55
C THR A 159 1.11 -12.35 0.07
N GLY A 160 1.89 -12.14 -1.01
CA GLY A 160 2.70 -13.19 -1.65
C GLY A 160 1.88 -14.30 -2.30
N THR A 161 0.58 -14.06 -2.56
CA THR A 161 -0.33 -15.04 -3.17
C THR A 161 -1.03 -14.39 -4.35
N GLY A 162 -1.04 -15.05 -5.51
CA GLY A 162 -1.77 -14.57 -6.68
C GLY A 162 -3.29 -14.66 -6.48
N TYR A 163 -3.97 -13.54 -6.69
CA TYR A 163 -5.42 -13.42 -6.67
C TYR A 163 -5.93 -12.95 -8.03
N THR A 164 -7.13 -13.40 -8.39
CA THR A 164 -7.92 -12.80 -9.48
C THR A 164 -9.10 -12.06 -8.89
N ILE A 165 -9.50 -10.95 -9.47
CA ILE A 165 -10.65 -10.16 -9.00
C ILE A 165 -11.76 -10.09 -10.04
N SER A 166 -13.01 -10.19 -9.58
CA SER A 166 -14.20 -10.09 -10.41
C SER A 166 -15.21 -9.16 -9.75
N PHE A 167 -15.73 -8.24 -10.55
CA PHE A 167 -16.83 -7.36 -10.17
C PHE A 167 -18.11 -7.93 -10.74
N GLU A 168 -19.06 -8.29 -9.88
CA GLU A 168 -20.30 -9.00 -10.24
C GLU A 168 -21.52 -8.25 -9.66
N GLU A 169 -22.64 -8.27 -10.37
CA GLU A 169 -23.94 -7.86 -9.81
C GLU A 169 -24.41 -8.94 -8.83
N VAL A 170 -24.57 -8.60 -7.55
CA VAL A 170 -24.92 -9.55 -6.47
C VAL A 170 -26.34 -9.32 -5.96
#